data_AF-A0AAV3SJ19-F1
#
_entry.id   AF-A0AAV3SJ19-F1
#
_cell.length_a   1.000
_cell.length_b   1.000
_cell.length_c   1.000
_cell.angle_alpha   90.00
_cell.angle_beta   90.00
_cell.angle_gamma   90.00
#
_symmetry.space_group_name_H-M   'P 1'
#
loop_
_entity.id
_entity.type
_entity.pdbx_description
1 polymer ?
#
loop_
_entity_poly.entity_id
_entity_poly.type
_entity_poly.pdbx_seq_one_letter_code
_entity_poly.pdbx_strand_id
1 'polypeptide(L)'
;MSEVSRFTTRAVTLAKNAVDERDESAAPTGGGGFADHALVSLHCLRVYLEKSYRVALVLLSEMPQITGEIGLDAADLPDHSTLVKAFDRFTIAIWRVLLRLSAQLHKPSEHAAIDATFFDRENASRHYCRRTDYRVQTLKATALVDTDTQGC
;
A
#
# COMPACT_ATOMS: atom_id res chain seq x y z
N MET A 1 -21.94 -2.23 8.08
CA MET A 1 -20.71 -1.96 7.30
C MET A 1 -19.63 -2.90 7.82
N SER A 2 -19.04 -3.74 6.97
CA SER A 2 -18.01 -4.72 7.38
C SER A 2 -16.69 -4.01 7.72
N GLU A 3 -15.80 -4.68 8.44
CA GLU A 3 -14.47 -4.13 8.73
C GLU A 3 -13.67 -3.87 7.45
N VAL A 4 -13.77 -4.78 6.47
CA VAL A 4 -13.16 -4.65 5.16
C VAL A 4 -13.67 -3.42 4.42
N SER A 5 -14.98 -3.19 4.40
CA SER A 5 -15.61 -2.00 3.79
C SER A 5 -15.11 -0.71 4.45
N ARG A 6 -15.11 -0.66 5.80
CA ARG A 6 -14.56 0.50 6.53
C ARG A 6 -13.09 0.75 6.21
N PHE A 7 -12.29 -0.31 6.08
CA PHE A 7 -10.89 -0.21 5.68
C PHE A 7 -10.74 0.30 4.25
N THR A 8 -11.49 -0.26 3.29
CA THR A 8 -11.46 0.14 1.88
C THR A 8 -11.80 1.61 1.69
N THR A 9 -12.90 2.07 2.28
CA THR A 9 -13.30 3.48 2.24
C THR A 9 -12.17 4.41 2.75
N ARG A 10 -11.49 4.02 3.84
CA ARG A 10 -10.34 4.78 4.37
C ARG A 10 -9.13 4.72 3.43
N ALA A 11 -8.80 3.54 2.90
CA ALA A 11 -7.70 3.35 1.98
C ALA A 11 -7.87 4.20 0.71
N VAL A 12 -9.07 4.21 0.12
CA VAL A 12 -9.41 5.04 -1.05
C VAL A 12 -9.26 6.53 -0.73
N THR A 13 -9.78 6.96 0.41
CA THR A 13 -9.65 8.37 0.85
C THR A 13 -8.18 8.77 1.00
N LEU A 14 -7.37 7.94 1.63
CA LEU A 14 -5.94 8.17 1.80
C LEU A 14 -5.20 8.17 0.45
N ALA A 15 -5.53 7.22 -0.43
CA ALA A 15 -4.94 7.10 -1.76
C ALA A 15 -5.18 8.35 -2.60
N LYS A 16 -6.44 8.80 -2.72
CA LYS A 16 -6.79 10.02 -3.46
C LYS A 16 -6.03 11.26 -2.96
N ASN A 17 -5.86 11.38 -1.64
CA ASN A 17 -5.09 12.46 -1.05
C ASN A 17 -3.58 12.36 -1.30
N ALA A 18 -3.06 11.14 -1.48
CA ALA A 18 -1.63 10.91 -1.70
C ALA A 18 -1.19 11.09 -3.16
N VAL A 19 -2.10 10.85 -4.12
CA VAL A 19 -1.81 10.97 -5.57
C VAL A 19 -2.37 12.26 -6.20
N ASP A 20 -3.06 13.09 -5.42
CA ASP A 20 -3.72 14.34 -5.85
C ASP A 20 -4.84 14.14 -6.91
N GLU A 21 -5.39 12.93 -6.99
CA GLU A 21 -6.48 12.55 -7.91
C GLU A 21 -7.81 12.44 -7.14
N ARG A 22 -8.49 13.55 -6.90
CA ARG A 22 -9.77 13.52 -6.15
C ARG A 22 -10.96 13.07 -6.99
N ASP A 23 -10.96 13.46 -8.27
CA ASP A 23 -12.11 13.33 -9.17
C ASP A 23 -11.87 12.43 -10.38
N GLU A 24 -10.70 11.78 -10.47
CA GLU A 24 -10.43 10.84 -11.56
C GLU A 24 -11.19 9.53 -11.40
N SER A 25 -11.70 9.00 -12.52
CA SER A 25 -12.32 7.67 -12.56
C SER A 25 -11.25 6.59 -12.35
N ALA A 26 -11.53 5.61 -11.50
CA ALA A 26 -10.61 4.52 -11.21
C ALA A 26 -10.22 3.70 -12.44
N ALA A 27 -11.16 3.53 -13.38
CA ALA A 27 -10.96 2.91 -14.68
C ALA A 27 -11.64 3.78 -15.78
N PRO A 28 -10.92 4.73 -16.40
CA PRO A 28 -11.46 5.58 -17.46
C PRO A 28 -11.85 4.78 -18.71
N THR A 29 -13.07 5.01 -19.21
CA THR A 29 -13.58 4.40 -20.43
C THR A 29 -12.79 4.91 -21.64
N GLY A 30 -12.15 4.00 -22.39
CA GLY A 30 -11.40 4.37 -23.62
C GLY A 30 -9.92 4.02 -23.64
N GLY A 31 -9.41 3.27 -22.66
CA GLY A 31 -8.07 2.66 -22.74
C GLY A 31 -6.92 3.50 -22.18
N GLY A 32 -7.15 4.26 -21.09
CA GLY A 32 -6.16 5.13 -20.44
C GLY A 32 -5.31 4.51 -19.32
N GLY A 33 -5.48 3.22 -19.01
CA GLY A 33 -4.90 2.62 -17.80
C GLY A 33 -5.70 2.96 -16.53
N PHE A 34 -5.33 2.37 -15.40
CA PHE A 34 -6.01 2.59 -14.11
C PHE A 34 -5.48 3.84 -13.42
N ALA A 35 -6.35 4.58 -12.72
CA ALA A 35 -5.95 5.72 -11.90
C ALA A 35 -5.02 5.29 -10.76
N ASP A 36 -4.08 6.13 -10.37
CA ASP A 36 -3.07 5.75 -9.39
C ASP A 36 -3.71 5.53 -8.01
N HIS A 37 -4.76 6.28 -7.65
CA HIS A 37 -5.48 6.05 -6.39
C HIS A 37 -6.14 4.66 -6.31
N ALA A 38 -6.59 4.12 -7.45
CA ALA A 38 -7.20 2.79 -7.52
C ALA A 38 -6.13 1.70 -7.29
N LEU A 39 -4.98 1.83 -7.95
CA LEU A 39 -3.85 0.90 -7.80
C LEU A 39 -3.27 0.93 -6.38
N VAL A 40 -3.15 2.11 -5.78
CA VAL A 40 -2.74 2.28 -4.38
C VAL A 40 -3.76 1.62 -3.43
N SER A 41 -5.06 1.81 -3.67
CA SER A 41 -6.11 1.22 -2.83
C SER A 41 -6.10 -0.31 -2.88
N LEU A 42 -5.92 -0.88 -4.08
CA LEU A 42 -5.75 -2.33 -4.26
C LEU A 42 -4.48 -2.84 -3.57
N HIS A 43 -3.40 -2.07 -3.56
CA HIS A 43 -2.21 -2.41 -2.78
C HIS A 43 -2.49 -2.43 -1.28
N CYS A 44 -3.18 -1.42 -0.74
CA CYS A 44 -3.57 -1.40 0.67
C CYS A 44 -4.43 -2.61 1.04
N LEU A 45 -5.39 -3.00 0.19
CA LEU A 45 -6.21 -4.19 0.41
C LEU A 45 -5.41 -5.48 0.34
N ARG A 46 -4.45 -5.57 -0.58
CA ARG A 46 -3.51 -6.70 -0.65
C ARG A 46 -2.73 -6.86 0.65
N VAL A 47 -2.30 -5.76 1.26
CA VAL A 47 -1.61 -5.77 2.57
C VAL A 47 -2.57 -6.15 3.70
N TYR A 48 -3.76 -5.56 3.74
CA TYR A 48 -4.79 -5.84 4.76
C TYR A 48 -5.23 -7.31 4.76
N LEU A 49 -5.37 -7.93 3.59
CA LEU A 49 -5.72 -9.35 3.45
C LEU A 49 -4.53 -10.29 3.68
N GLU A 50 -3.31 -9.74 3.81
CA GLU A 50 -2.05 -10.49 3.92
C GLU A 50 -1.87 -11.53 2.79
N LYS A 51 -2.27 -11.16 1.56
CA LYS A 51 -2.21 -12.05 0.39
C LYS A 51 -1.20 -11.57 -0.65
N SER A 52 -0.88 -12.45 -1.58
CA SER A 52 -0.23 -12.04 -2.83
C SER A 52 -1.22 -11.24 -3.69
N TYR A 53 -0.72 -10.44 -4.64
CA TYR A 53 -1.61 -9.69 -5.56
C TYR A 53 -2.59 -10.58 -6.31
N ARG A 54 -2.15 -11.76 -6.77
CA ARG A 54 -3.02 -12.72 -7.47
C ARG A 54 -4.18 -13.17 -6.60
N VAL A 55 -3.87 -13.62 -5.39
CA VAL A 55 -4.90 -14.14 -4.47
C VAL A 55 -5.81 -13.01 -3.98
N ALA A 56 -5.26 -11.83 -3.69
CA ALA A 56 -6.04 -10.67 -3.29
C ALA A 56 -7.05 -10.27 -4.38
N LEU A 57 -6.64 -10.20 -5.64
CA LEU A 57 -7.53 -9.84 -6.75
C LEU A 57 -8.63 -10.88 -6.98
N VAL A 58 -8.32 -12.17 -6.88
CA VAL A 58 -9.34 -13.24 -6.96
C VAL A 58 -10.35 -13.14 -5.82
N LEU A 59 -9.92 -12.81 -4.60
CA LEU A 59 -10.86 -12.58 -3.51
C LEU A 59 -11.72 -11.34 -3.74
N LEU A 60 -11.11 -10.26 -4.26
CA LEU A 60 -11.81 -9.01 -4.53
C LEU A 60 -12.81 -9.14 -5.68
N SER A 61 -12.57 -9.98 -6.69
CA SER A 61 -13.55 -10.23 -7.76
C SER A 61 -14.85 -10.85 -7.23
N GLU A 62 -14.78 -11.61 -6.14
CA GLU A 62 -15.95 -12.18 -5.45
C GLU A 62 -16.62 -11.18 -4.50
N MET A 63 -16.08 -9.95 -4.37
CA MET A 63 -16.54 -8.92 -3.45
C MET A 63 -16.84 -7.60 -4.20
N PRO A 64 -17.83 -7.59 -5.11
CA PRO A 64 -18.12 -6.42 -5.96
C PRO A 64 -18.50 -5.16 -5.18
N GLN A 65 -19.01 -5.33 -3.96
CA GLN A 65 -19.28 -4.21 -3.05
C GLN A 65 -17.99 -3.49 -2.65
N ILE A 66 -16.90 -4.25 -2.40
CA ILE A 66 -15.60 -3.71 -2.00
C ILE A 66 -14.88 -3.09 -3.20
N THR A 67 -14.91 -3.74 -4.38
CA THR A 67 -14.32 -3.14 -5.59
C THR A 67 -15.07 -1.87 -5.99
N GLY A 68 -16.40 -1.85 -5.81
CA GLY A 68 -17.25 -0.69 -6.04
C GLY A 68 -16.88 0.52 -5.18
N GLU A 69 -16.42 0.32 -3.94
CA GLU A 69 -15.92 1.43 -3.10
C GLU A 69 -14.66 2.09 -3.66
N ILE A 70 -13.86 1.35 -4.45
CA ILE A 70 -12.69 1.87 -5.17
C ILE A 70 -13.11 2.57 -6.46
N GLY A 71 -14.34 2.33 -6.94
CA GLY A 71 -14.82 2.76 -8.25
C GLY A 71 -14.51 1.77 -9.37
N LEU A 72 -14.24 0.50 -9.04
CA LEU A 72 -13.95 -0.56 -9.99
C LEU A 72 -15.07 -1.59 -10.07
N ASP A 73 -15.41 -2.02 -11.28
CA ASP A 73 -16.19 -3.24 -11.47
C ASP A 73 -15.31 -4.46 -11.18
N ALA A 74 -15.91 -5.54 -10.68
CA ALA A 74 -15.22 -6.81 -10.47
C ALA A 74 -14.65 -7.38 -11.78
N ALA A 75 -15.32 -7.15 -12.91
CA ALA A 75 -14.86 -7.55 -14.24
C ALA A 75 -13.69 -6.70 -14.75
N ASP A 76 -13.55 -5.48 -14.25
CA ASP A 76 -12.56 -4.50 -14.69
C ASP A 76 -11.32 -4.45 -13.78
N LEU A 77 -11.12 -5.44 -12.92
CA LEU A 77 -9.93 -5.49 -12.05
C LEU A 77 -8.64 -5.60 -12.88
N PRO A 78 -7.57 -4.87 -12.49
CA PRO A 78 -6.28 -4.98 -13.16
C PRO A 78 -5.70 -6.38 -13.03
N ASP A 79 -4.95 -6.83 -14.03
CA ASP A 79 -4.09 -8.00 -13.84
C ASP A 79 -3.04 -7.73 -12.75
N HIS A 80 -2.69 -8.77 -11.98
CA HIS A 80 -1.70 -8.68 -10.90
C HIS A 80 -0.36 -8.06 -11.34
N SER A 81 0.07 -8.28 -12.59
CA SER A 81 1.32 -7.72 -13.11
C SER A 81 1.24 -6.19 -13.28
N THR A 82 0.04 -5.64 -13.49
CA THR A 82 -0.21 -4.20 -13.50
C THR A 82 0.03 -3.60 -12.12
N LEU A 83 -0.41 -4.27 -11.04
CA LEU A 83 -0.16 -3.82 -9.67
C LEU A 83 1.32 -3.89 -9.29
N VAL A 84 2.04 -4.91 -9.74
CA VAL A 84 3.49 -5.02 -9.53
C VAL A 84 4.19 -3.83 -10.20
N LYS A 85 3.91 -3.58 -11.49
CA LYS A 85 4.51 -2.46 -12.23
C LYS A 85 4.13 -1.10 -11.65
N ALA A 86 2.90 -0.95 -11.16
CA ALA A 86 2.45 0.27 -10.50
C ALA A 86 3.20 0.51 -9.19
N PHE A 87 3.36 -0.54 -8.38
CA PHE A 87 4.12 -0.46 -7.14
C PHE A 87 5.57 -0.04 -7.37
N ASP A 88 6.23 -0.58 -8.41
CA ASP A 88 7.60 -0.20 -8.78
C ASP A 88 7.69 1.23 -9.32
N ARG A 89 6.63 1.71 -9.99
CA ARG A 89 6.53 3.09 -10.48
C ARG A 89 6.32 4.10 -9.35
N PHE A 90 5.58 3.73 -8.30
CA PHE A 90 5.23 4.65 -7.23
C PHE A 90 6.45 5.12 -6.45
N THR A 91 6.62 6.44 -6.41
CA THR A 91 7.72 7.04 -5.64
C THR A 91 7.48 6.83 -4.14
N ILE A 92 8.57 6.77 -3.38
CA ILE A 92 8.49 6.69 -1.91
C ILE A 92 7.72 7.87 -1.28
N ALA A 93 7.55 8.98 -2.01
CA ALA A 93 6.76 10.12 -1.58
C ALA A 93 5.29 9.75 -1.35
N ILE A 94 4.67 8.96 -2.25
CA ILE A 94 3.28 8.51 -2.11
C ILE A 94 3.13 7.68 -0.83
N TRP A 95 4.03 6.72 -0.60
CA TRP A 95 3.99 5.88 0.60
C TRP A 95 4.22 6.68 1.88
N ARG A 96 5.10 7.68 1.87
CA ARG A 96 5.30 8.61 3.01
C ARG A 96 4.07 9.45 3.29
N VAL A 97 3.39 9.95 2.25
CA VAL A 97 2.14 10.70 2.41
C VAL A 97 1.05 9.81 2.98
N LEU A 98 0.89 8.58 2.47
CA LEU A 98 -0.06 7.60 3.01
C LEU A 98 0.23 7.29 4.48
N LEU A 99 1.49 7.04 4.85
CA LEU A 99 1.90 6.80 6.24
C LEU A 99 1.59 8.01 7.14
N ARG A 100 1.87 9.23 6.67
CA ARG A 100 1.56 10.45 7.44
C ARG A 100 0.05 10.63 7.63
N LEU A 101 -0.73 10.47 6.57
CA LEU A 101 -2.18 10.63 6.62
C LEU A 101 -2.84 9.52 7.45
N SER A 102 -2.35 8.27 7.36
CA SER A 102 -2.86 7.17 8.18
C SER A 102 -2.51 7.32 9.65
N ALA A 103 -1.32 7.85 9.96
CA ALA A 103 -0.93 8.19 11.33
C ALA A 103 -1.83 9.28 11.93
N GLN A 104 -2.23 10.29 11.14
CA GLN A 104 -3.18 11.33 11.59
C GLN A 104 -4.59 10.79 11.89
N LEU A 105 -4.97 9.66 11.29
CA LEU A 105 -6.24 8.99 11.60
C LEU A 105 -6.19 8.20 12.92
N HIS A 106 -4.99 7.92 13.43
CA HIS A 106 -4.83 7.30 14.74
C HIS A 106 -4.75 8.40 15.80
N LYS A 107 -5.48 8.21 16.89
CA LYS A 107 -5.25 8.96 18.13
C LYS A 107 -4.25 8.13 18.94
N PRO A 108 -2.95 8.47 18.93
CA PRO A 108 -2.01 7.78 19.79
C PRO A 108 -2.43 7.99 21.24
N SER A 109 -2.25 6.97 22.06
CA SER A 109 -2.32 7.10 23.51
C SER A 109 -1.27 8.09 24.04
N GLU A 110 -1.28 8.35 25.35
CA GLU A 110 -0.30 9.24 25.99
C GLU A 110 1.15 8.79 25.73
N HIS A 111 1.37 7.49 25.55
CA HIS A 111 2.68 6.89 25.37
C HIS A 111 2.80 6.20 23.99
N ALA A 112 3.81 6.59 23.22
CA ALA A 112 4.14 5.94 21.96
C ALA A 112 5.63 5.61 21.92
N ALA A 113 5.96 4.41 21.45
CA ALA A 113 7.32 3.97 21.22
C ALA A 113 7.74 4.29 19.79
N ILE A 114 8.94 4.85 19.64
CA ILE A 114 9.58 5.03 18.34
C ILE A 114 10.78 4.08 18.31
N ASP A 115 10.73 3.08 17.43
CA ASP A 115 11.87 2.21 17.15
C ASP A 115 12.42 2.51 15.75
N ALA A 116 13.75 2.46 15.62
CA ALA A 116 14.41 2.62 14.34
C ALA A 116 15.29 1.40 14.06
N THR A 117 14.95 0.67 13.01
CA THR A 117 15.69 -0.51 12.56
C THR A 117 16.23 -0.32 11.16
N PHE A 118 17.31 -1.02 10.85
CA PHE A 118 17.92 -1.02 9.52
C PHE A 118 17.55 -2.31 8.79
N PHE A 119 17.09 -2.18 7.56
CA PHE A 119 16.85 -3.28 6.64
C PHE A 119 17.85 -3.21 5.50
N ASP A 120 18.65 -4.25 5.31
CA ASP A 120 19.43 -4.37 4.08
C ASP A 120 18.49 -4.76 2.94
N ARG A 121 18.53 -3.98 1.87
CA ARG A 121 17.64 -4.14 0.71
C ARG A 121 17.92 -5.43 -0.05
N GLU A 122 19.17 -5.91 0.03
CA GLU A 122 19.63 -7.17 -0.53
C GLU A 122 20.65 -7.81 0.42
N ASN A 123 20.54 -9.13 0.62
CA ASN A 123 21.51 -9.91 1.36
C ASN A 123 22.65 -10.33 0.43
N ALA A 124 23.74 -9.57 0.40
CA ALA A 124 24.94 -9.91 -0.35
C ALA A 124 26.11 -10.24 0.59
N SER A 125 26.84 -11.32 0.32
CA SER A 125 28.01 -11.68 1.14
C SER A 125 29.13 -10.66 0.97
N ARG A 126 29.89 -10.36 2.04
CA ARG A 126 31.05 -9.44 1.98
C ARG A 126 32.04 -9.81 0.86
N HIS A 127 32.20 -11.10 0.58
CA HIS A 127 33.08 -11.59 -0.48
C HIS A 127 32.54 -11.21 -1.87
N TYR A 128 31.23 -11.41 -2.11
CA TYR A 128 30.60 -11.01 -3.36
C TYR A 128 30.69 -9.50 -3.58
N CYS A 129 30.34 -8.70 -2.56
CA CYS A 129 30.38 -7.23 -2.63
C CYS A 129 31.77 -6.69 -3.01
N ARG A 130 32.84 -7.25 -2.43
CA ARG A 130 34.22 -6.83 -2.72
C ARG A 130 34.67 -7.17 -4.14
N ARG A 131 34.17 -8.28 -4.70
CA ARG A 131 34.59 -8.74 -6.04
C ARG A 131 33.89 -7.99 -7.15
N THR A 132 32.62 -7.63 -6.96
CA THR A 132 31.79 -6.99 -7.99
C THR A 132 31.67 -5.48 -7.83
N ASP A 133 32.35 -4.90 -6.83
CA ASP A 133 32.15 -3.50 -6.40
C ASP A 133 30.66 -3.19 -6.09
N TYR A 134 29.95 -4.20 -5.59
CA TYR A 134 28.54 -4.09 -5.26
C TYR A 134 28.36 -3.44 -3.88
N ARG A 135 27.56 -2.36 -3.84
CA ARG A 135 27.27 -1.61 -2.61
C ARG A 135 25.88 -1.98 -2.08
N VAL A 136 25.85 -2.64 -0.93
CA VAL A 136 24.59 -2.95 -0.22
C VAL A 136 23.88 -1.65 0.13
N GLN A 137 22.63 -1.53 -0.29
CA GLN A 137 21.77 -0.42 0.11
C GLN A 137 21.09 -0.79 1.43
N THR A 138 21.39 -0.05 2.49
CA THR A 138 20.69 -0.18 3.77
C THR A 138 19.58 0.86 3.85
N LEU A 139 18.36 0.40 4.11
CA LEU A 139 17.19 1.23 4.39
C LEU A 139 17.06 1.44 5.89
N LYS A 140 16.97 2.69 6.32
CA LYS A 140 16.56 3.01 7.69
C LYS A 140 15.03 3.07 7.74
N ALA A 141 14.42 2.19 8.51
CA ALA A 141 13.00 2.21 8.83
C ALA A 141 12.80 2.76 10.24
N THR A 142 11.72 3.51 10.45
CA THR A 142 11.32 3.97 11.78
C THR A 142 9.85 3.64 11.94
N ALA A 143 9.55 2.83 12.97
CA ALA A 143 8.21 2.44 13.33
C ALA A 143 7.74 3.27 14.53
N LEU A 144 6.51 3.78 14.47
CA LEU A 144 5.81 4.37 15.60
C LEU A 144 4.76 3.37 16.06
N VAL A 145 4.85 2.94 17.33
CA VAL A 145 3.92 1.96 17.91
C VAL A 145 3.26 2.56 19.13
N ASP A 146 1.94 2.48 19.20
CA ASP A 146 1.16 2.86 20.38
C ASP A 146 1.30 1.78 21.45
N THR A 147 1.82 2.13 22.63
CA THR A 147 2.14 1.16 23.68
C THR A 147 0.91 0.63 24.40
N ASP A 148 -0.19 1.37 24.40
CA ASP A 148 -1.42 0.97 25.10
C ASP A 148 -2.19 -0.08 24.29
N THR A 149 -2.00 -0.11 22.97
CA THR A 149 -2.57 -1.15 22.09
C THR A 149 -1.75 -2.44 22.02
N GLN A 150 -0.57 -2.49 22.64
CA GLN A 150 0.27 -3.71 22.72
C GLN A 150 -0.15 -4.67 23.86
N GLY A 151 -1.27 -4.40 24.53
CA GLY A 151 -1.81 -5.27 25.58
C GLY A 151 -2.56 -6.48 25.02
N CYS A 152 -1.87 -7.62 25.00
CA CYS A 152 -2.33 -9.01 24.83
C CYS A 152 -2.56 -9.53 23.40
#